data_AF-A0AAF0JYH1-F1
#
_entry.id   AF-A0AAF0JYH1-F1
#
_cell.length_a   1.000
_cell.length_b   1.000
_cell.length_c   1.000
_cell.angle_alpha   90.00
_cell.angle_beta   90.00
_cell.angle_gamma   90.00
#
_symmetry.space_group_name_H-M   'P 1'
#
loop_
_entity.id
_entity.type
_entity.pdbx_description
1 polymer ?
#
loop_
_entity_poly.entity_id
_entity_poly.type
_entity_poly.pdbx_seq_one_letter_code
_entity_poly.pdbx_strand_id
1 'polypeptide(L)'
;MATDKTKIEYEKIAKHFYIRLERKCIKLTAKNISDELLACAPEYRPAYWRRLRGALAHHQRTLGYDDAATRILALHNPVTAKGSTLSVKQKQTRVKSIAAEDETALIDYFNARNDKCMVAAIKLFKLTGIRPTELAGVTVDSNRLTVIGAKKSHHGTRGADRVLQLDGITALTLYMLVTLAQKVNVGCLQDKLRAAGKNLWPKRKHLPTFYSWRHQMGSELKASGMGRLQIAYLMGHQATASIDRYGNRKSAKGGRLPSCPADADLSHIRVTHSVRSKDNKNYIQPSTPILVVEPNEGSNAKDKSTGMAAYIKRNKQKDDGLSR
;
A
#
# COMPACT_ATOMS: atom_id res chain seq x y z
N MET A 1 15.58 -14.43 -0.10
CA MET A 1 16.58 -13.88 -1.06
C MET A 1 16.00 -12.72 -1.87
N ALA A 2 16.84 -11.81 -2.37
CA ALA A 2 16.40 -10.70 -3.23
C ALA A 2 16.06 -11.20 -4.65
N THR A 3 15.03 -10.64 -5.29
CA THR A 3 14.67 -10.96 -6.69
C THR A 3 15.74 -10.44 -7.65
N ASP A 4 15.89 -11.01 -8.85
CA ASP A 4 16.94 -10.56 -9.80
C ASP A 4 16.79 -9.09 -10.19
N LYS A 5 15.55 -8.62 -10.36
CA LYS A 5 15.26 -7.19 -10.52
C LYS A 5 15.79 -6.35 -9.35
N THR A 6 15.68 -6.85 -8.11
CA THR A 6 16.20 -6.16 -6.92
C THR A 6 17.73 -6.13 -6.93
N LYS A 7 18.38 -7.22 -7.34
CA LYS A 7 19.86 -7.30 -7.44
C LYS A 7 20.41 -6.27 -8.43
N ILE A 8 19.84 -6.20 -9.64
CA ILE A 8 20.20 -5.20 -10.66
C ILE A 8 20.01 -3.77 -10.13
N GLU A 9 18.91 -3.52 -9.42
CA GLU A 9 18.64 -2.20 -8.85
C GLU A 9 19.62 -1.84 -7.73
N TYR A 10 20.07 -2.82 -6.94
CA TYR A 10 21.07 -2.62 -5.89
C TYR A 10 22.44 -2.30 -6.48
N GLU A 11 22.86 -3.03 -7.51
CA GLU A 11 24.09 -2.75 -8.24
C GLU A 11 24.11 -1.32 -8.79
N LYS A 12 23.03 -0.89 -9.46
CA LYS A 12 22.92 0.49 -9.98
C LYS A 12 23.03 1.53 -8.87
N ILE A 13 22.39 1.30 -7.72
CA ILE A 13 22.47 2.22 -6.57
C ILE A 13 23.90 2.29 -6.02
N ALA A 14 24.55 1.15 -5.87
CA ALA A 14 25.93 1.09 -5.36
C ALA A 14 26.89 1.81 -6.31
N LYS A 15 26.81 1.56 -7.62
CA LYS A 15 27.64 2.22 -8.63
C LYS A 15 27.46 3.74 -8.63
N HIS A 16 26.23 4.25 -8.55
CA HIS A 16 26.00 5.70 -8.43
C HIS A 16 26.61 6.29 -7.14
N PHE A 17 26.61 5.53 -6.06
CA PHE A 17 27.26 5.98 -4.83
C PHE A 17 28.79 6.00 -4.96
N TYR A 18 29.39 5.06 -5.68
CA TYR A 18 30.82 5.09 -5.97
C TYR A 18 31.23 6.27 -6.84
N ILE A 19 30.43 6.60 -7.86
CA ILE A 19 30.61 7.83 -8.67
C ILE A 19 30.57 9.08 -7.77
N ARG A 20 29.75 9.09 -6.72
CA ARG A 20 29.74 10.19 -5.74
C ARG A 20 31.07 10.28 -4.98
N LEU A 21 31.67 9.16 -4.57
CA LEU A 21 32.99 9.17 -3.92
C LEU A 21 34.08 9.68 -4.89
N GLU A 22 34.07 9.17 -6.12
CA GLU A 22 34.99 9.58 -7.19
C GLU A 22 34.92 11.08 -7.46
N ARG A 23 33.70 11.65 -7.58
CA ARG A 23 33.49 13.09 -7.74
C ARG A 23 33.99 13.94 -6.57
N LYS A 24 34.12 13.34 -5.39
CA LYS A 24 34.71 13.97 -4.20
C LYS A 24 36.21 13.69 -4.07
N CYS A 25 36.83 13.03 -5.05
CA CYS A 25 38.21 12.56 -5.01
C CYS A 25 38.50 11.63 -3.80
N ILE A 26 37.49 10.90 -3.32
CA ILE A 26 37.61 9.97 -2.20
C ILE A 26 37.91 8.56 -2.74
N LYS A 27 39.01 7.96 -2.28
CA LYS A 27 39.38 6.58 -2.64
C LYS A 27 38.29 5.59 -2.22
N LEU A 28 38.00 4.60 -3.07
CA LEU A 28 37.04 3.53 -2.76
C LEU A 28 37.66 2.51 -1.79
N THR A 29 37.49 2.76 -0.49
CA THR A 29 37.86 1.81 0.57
C THR A 29 36.63 1.50 1.42
N ALA A 30 36.62 0.36 2.11
CA ALA A 30 35.53 -0.01 3.02
C ALA A 30 35.26 1.07 4.09
N LYS A 31 36.33 1.70 4.59
CA LYS A 31 36.25 2.84 5.51
C LYS A 31 35.57 4.02 4.83
N ASN A 32 36.08 4.48 3.69
CA ASN A 32 35.57 5.67 3.01
C ASN A 32 34.11 5.51 2.53
N ILE A 33 33.72 4.31 2.09
CA ILE A 33 32.32 4.01 1.74
C ILE A 33 31.42 4.14 2.98
N SER A 34 31.89 3.64 4.13
CA SER A 34 31.15 3.72 5.40
C SER A 34 31.02 5.17 5.88
N ASP A 35 32.13 5.91 5.86
CA ASP A 35 32.20 7.30 6.33
C ASP A 35 31.33 8.21 5.46
N GLU A 36 31.42 8.09 4.13
CA GLU A 36 30.57 8.86 3.21
C GLU A 36 29.09 8.47 3.34
N LEU A 37 28.77 7.19 3.60
CA LEU A 37 27.39 6.76 3.80
C LEU A 37 26.79 7.38 5.06
N LEU A 38 27.56 7.49 6.14
CA LEU A 38 27.14 8.18 7.36
C LEU A 38 27.00 9.68 7.11
N ALA A 39 27.98 10.30 6.45
CA ALA A 39 27.99 11.73 6.16
C ALA A 39 26.78 12.18 5.32
N CYS A 40 26.40 11.39 4.30
CA CYS A 40 25.27 11.73 3.44
C CYS A 40 23.89 11.39 4.04
N ALA A 41 23.83 10.83 5.26
CA ALA A 41 22.56 10.39 5.85
C ALA A 41 21.48 11.49 5.95
N PRO A 42 21.80 12.74 6.34
CA PRO A 42 20.82 13.84 6.40
C PRO A 42 20.22 14.22 5.04
N GLU A 43 20.94 13.95 3.94
CA GLU A 43 20.47 14.26 2.59
C GLU A 43 19.31 13.35 2.15
N TYR A 44 19.18 12.19 2.79
CA TYR A 44 18.26 11.14 2.42
C TYR A 44 17.15 10.91 3.45
N ARG A 45 16.03 10.36 2.99
CA ARG A 45 15.05 9.79 3.91
C ARG A 45 15.61 8.51 4.55
N PRO A 46 15.31 8.21 5.83
CA PRO A 46 15.84 7.03 6.50
C PRO A 46 15.60 5.70 5.76
N ALA A 47 14.44 5.56 5.11
CA ALA A 47 14.12 4.38 4.32
C ALA A 47 14.99 4.23 3.05
N TYR A 48 15.34 5.34 2.39
CA TYR A 48 16.25 5.31 1.25
C TYR A 48 17.68 5.02 1.71
N TRP A 49 18.13 5.67 2.78
CA TRP A 49 19.44 5.42 3.36
C TRP A 49 19.63 3.94 3.73
N ARG A 50 18.63 3.31 4.38
CA ARG A 50 18.67 1.87 4.70
C ARG A 50 18.81 1.01 3.43
N ARG A 51 18.09 1.37 2.37
CA ARG A 51 18.16 0.69 1.08
C ARG A 51 19.53 0.88 0.42
N LEU A 52 20.09 2.09 0.46
CA LEU A 52 21.43 2.40 -0.03
C LEU A 52 22.49 1.58 0.72
N ARG A 53 22.42 1.54 2.06
CA ARG A 53 23.27 0.67 2.89
C ARG A 53 23.19 -0.80 2.48
N GLY A 54 21.97 -1.32 2.31
CA GLY A 54 21.75 -2.70 1.86
C GLY A 54 22.28 -2.98 0.45
N ALA A 55 22.12 -2.02 -0.46
CA ALA A 55 22.62 -2.12 -1.83
C ALA A 55 24.15 -2.13 -1.89
N LEU A 56 24.80 -1.23 -1.13
CA LEU A 56 26.25 -1.18 -1.01
C LEU A 56 26.82 -2.48 -0.44
N ALA A 57 26.24 -2.98 0.64
CA ALA A 57 26.69 -4.25 1.23
C ALA A 57 26.48 -5.43 0.29
N HIS A 58 25.33 -5.51 -0.40
CA HIS A 58 25.09 -6.55 -1.40
C HIS A 58 26.13 -6.51 -2.52
N HIS A 59 26.43 -5.32 -3.05
CA HIS A 59 27.40 -5.16 -4.12
C HIS A 59 28.81 -5.51 -3.66
N GLN A 60 29.23 -5.11 -2.45
CA GLN A 60 30.53 -5.48 -1.88
C GLN A 60 30.67 -7.01 -1.75
N ARG A 61 29.65 -7.74 -1.28
CA ARG A 61 29.68 -9.22 -1.29
C ARG A 61 29.80 -9.81 -2.68
N THR A 62 29.09 -9.23 -3.65
CA THR A 62 29.13 -9.72 -5.05
C THR A 62 30.55 -9.57 -5.64
N LEU A 63 31.33 -8.62 -5.15
CA LEU A 63 32.73 -8.43 -5.52
C LEU A 63 33.73 -9.20 -4.63
N GLY A 64 33.27 -10.03 -3.68
CA GLY A 64 34.12 -10.80 -2.77
C GLY A 64 34.66 -10.03 -1.55
N TYR A 65 34.15 -8.82 -1.28
CA TYR A 65 34.55 -8.01 -0.12
C TYR A 65 33.60 -8.20 1.08
N ASP A 66 33.57 -9.40 1.67
CA ASP A 66 32.63 -9.75 2.73
C ASP A 66 32.81 -8.93 4.02
N ASP A 67 34.05 -8.63 4.42
CA ASP A 67 34.33 -7.79 5.59
C ASP A 67 33.81 -6.37 5.40
N ALA A 68 33.99 -5.81 4.21
CA ALA A 68 33.47 -4.49 3.85
C ALA A 68 31.93 -4.48 3.88
N ALA A 69 31.29 -5.52 3.33
CA ALA A 69 29.84 -5.66 3.37
C ALA A 69 29.29 -5.75 4.80
N THR A 70 29.95 -6.53 5.65
CA THR A 70 29.59 -6.70 7.07
C THR A 70 29.72 -5.37 7.81
N ARG A 71 30.85 -4.65 7.62
CA ARG A 71 31.06 -3.32 8.16
C ARG A 71 29.94 -2.35 7.77
N ILE A 72 29.59 -2.29 6.48
CA ILE A 72 28.55 -1.39 5.97
C ILE A 72 27.18 -1.74 6.57
N LEU A 73 26.83 -3.03 6.71
CA LEU A 73 25.56 -3.46 7.30
C LEU A 73 25.45 -3.17 8.79
N ALA A 74 26.56 -3.09 9.51
CA ALA A 74 26.57 -2.74 10.94
C ALA A 74 26.27 -1.24 11.20
N LEU A 75 26.36 -0.38 10.17
CA LEU A 75 26.16 1.06 10.33
C LEU A 75 24.72 1.40 10.71
N HIS A 76 24.57 2.29 11.69
CA HIS A 76 23.28 2.84 12.11
C HIS A 76 23.06 4.21 11.46
N ASN A 77 21.83 4.51 11.07
CA ASN A 77 21.52 5.81 10.49
C ASN A 77 21.60 6.89 11.59
N PRO A 78 22.50 7.87 11.49
CA PRO A 78 22.68 8.89 12.53
C PRO A 78 21.44 9.78 12.68
N VAL A 79 20.62 9.94 11.63
CA VAL A 79 19.37 10.73 11.66
C VAL A 79 18.28 10.05 12.49
N THR A 80 18.36 8.74 12.67
CA THR A 80 17.37 7.98 13.48
C THR A 80 17.98 7.36 14.74
N ALA A 81 19.22 7.70 15.06
CA ALA A 81 19.87 7.24 16.28
C ALA A 81 19.16 7.83 17.52
N LYS A 82 19.18 7.09 18.63
CA LYS A 82 18.60 7.56 19.90
C LYS A 82 19.34 8.84 20.33
N GLY A 83 18.59 9.89 20.65
CA GLY A 83 19.15 11.19 21.03
C GLY A 83 19.67 12.05 19.86
N SER A 84 19.41 11.65 18.61
CA SER A 84 19.83 12.44 17.45
C SER A 84 19.10 13.79 17.40
N THR A 85 19.87 14.86 17.18
CA THR A 85 19.37 16.22 16.94
C THR A 85 19.22 16.53 15.45
N LEU A 86 19.57 15.59 14.57
CA LEU A 86 19.52 15.79 13.12
C LEU A 86 18.07 15.79 12.61
N SER A 87 17.76 16.69 11.69
CA SER A 87 16.42 16.79 11.13
C SER A 87 16.09 15.61 10.19
N VAL A 88 14.92 15.00 10.39
CA VAL A 88 14.46 13.91 9.51
C VAL A 88 13.84 14.51 8.25
N LYS A 89 14.41 14.18 7.09
CA LYS A 89 13.85 14.60 5.80
C LYS A 89 12.41 14.11 5.63
N GLN A 90 11.49 15.06 5.44
CA GLN A 90 10.06 14.79 5.40
C GLN A 90 9.65 13.92 4.21
N LYS A 91 8.60 13.11 4.43
CA LYS A 91 8.01 12.31 3.35
C LYS A 91 7.28 13.24 2.38
N GLN A 92 7.46 13.00 1.09
CA GLN A 92 6.73 13.74 0.06
C GLN A 92 5.22 13.49 0.23
N THR A 93 4.47 14.58 0.32
CA THR A 93 3.01 14.54 0.38
C THR A 93 2.45 14.03 -0.95
N ARG A 94 1.36 13.28 -0.86
CA ARG A 94 0.65 12.68 -2.01
C ARG A 94 -0.85 12.80 -1.79
N VAL A 95 -1.58 12.95 -2.88
CA VAL A 95 -3.04 12.89 -2.90
C VAL A 95 -3.49 11.48 -2.51
N LYS A 96 -4.27 11.37 -1.43
CA LYS A 96 -4.77 10.08 -0.89
C LYS A 96 -6.28 9.89 -1.05
N SER A 97 -6.98 10.93 -1.50
CA SER A 97 -8.40 10.94 -1.79
C SER A 97 -8.63 11.74 -3.06
N ILE A 98 -9.71 11.44 -3.77
CA ILE A 98 -10.00 12.06 -5.07
C ILE A 98 -11.32 12.81 -4.97
N ALA A 99 -11.31 14.11 -5.28
CA ALA A 99 -12.51 14.93 -5.39
C ALA A 99 -13.41 14.42 -6.52
N ALA A 100 -14.74 14.49 -6.37
CA ALA A 100 -15.64 13.99 -7.41
C ALA A 100 -15.46 14.82 -8.70
N GLU A 101 -15.27 16.12 -8.51
CA GLU A 101 -15.01 17.12 -9.54
C GLU A 101 -13.68 16.82 -10.27
N ASP A 102 -12.64 16.43 -9.52
CA ASP A 102 -11.36 16.04 -10.09
C ASP A 102 -11.45 14.76 -10.93
N GLU A 103 -12.23 13.78 -10.46
CA GLU A 103 -12.46 12.54 -11.19
C GLU A 103 -13.22 12.80 -12.49
N THR A 104 -14.30 13.57 -12.43
CA THR A 104 -15.08 13.98 -13.60
C THR A 104 -14.21 14.73 -14.60
N ALA A 105 -13.44 15.73 -14.15
CA ALA A 105 -12.56 16.51 -15.03
C ALA A 105 -11.51 15.64 -15.74
N LEU A 106 -10.94 14.62 -15.06
CA LEU A 106 -10.02 13.68 -15.67
C LEU A 106 -10.71 12.79 -16.71
N ILE A 107 -11.88 12.24 -16.38
CA ILE A 107 -12.65 11.41 -17.31
C ILE A 107 -13.02 12.20 -18.57
N ASP A 108 -13.51 13.43 -18.40
CA ASP A 108 -13.89 14.31 -19.51
C ASP A 108 -12.68 14.69 -20.37
N TYR A 109 -11.53 14.97 -19.74
CA TYR A 109 -10.28 15.26 -20.44
C TYR A 109 -9.87 14.14 -21.40
N PHE A 110 -10.01 12.88 -20.98
CA PHE A 110 -9.66 11.71 -21.78
C PHE A 110 -10.75 11.32 -22.77
N ASN A 111 -12.03 11.51 -22.43
CA ASN A 111 -13.15 11.33 -23.35
C ASN A 111 -13.04 12.27 -24.56
N ALA A 112 -12.76 13.56 -24.32
CA ALA A 112 -12.57 14.56 -25.38
C ALA A 112 -11.39 14.24 -26.32
N ARG A 113 -10.49 13.33 -25.91
CA ARG A 113 -9.35 12.86 -26.69
C ARG A 113 -9.53 11.44 -27.22
N ASN A 114 -10.72 10.87 -27.04
CA ASN A 114 -11.05 9.49 -27.41
C ASN A 114 -10.09 8.44 -26.78
N ASP A 115 -9.47 8.75 -25.63
CA ASP A 115 -8.56 7.82 -24.93
C ASP A 115 -9.36 6.85 -24.05
N LYS A 116 -10.07 5.92 -24.72
CA LYS A 116 -10.91 4.90 -24.08
C LYS A 116 -10.13 4.01 -23.12
N CYS A 117 -8.85 3.75 -23.40
CA CYS A 117 -7.97 2.95 -22.55
C CYS A 117 -7.76 3.61 -21.18
N MET A 118 -7.51 4.92 -21.16
CA MET A 118 -7.36 5.67 -19.90
C MET A 118 -8.67 5.75 -19.11
N VAL A 119 -9.79 6.01 -19.77
CA VAL A 119 -11.11 6.06 -19.11
C VAL A 119 -11.44 4.71 -18.48
N ALA A 120 -11.19 3.61 -19.20
CA ALA A 120 -11.35 2.26 -18.69
C ALA A 120 -10.44 2.00 -17.48
N ALA A 121 -9.17 2.42 -17.55
CA ALA A 121 -8.23 2.29 -16.44
C ALA A 121 -8.70 3.04 -15.18
N ILE A 122 -9.10 4.31 -15.31
CA ILE A 122 -9.61 5.12 -14.17
C ILE A 122 -10.79 4.41 -13.50
N LYS A 123 -11.80 3.99 -14.29
CA LYS A 123 -12.97 3.28 -13.78
C LYS A 123 -12.58 1.97 -13.08
N LEU A 124 -11.66 1.20 -13.68
CA LEU A 124 -11.19 -0.06 -13.10
C LEU A 124 -10.46 0.16 -11.76
N PHE A 125 -9.54 1.13 -11.67
CA PHE A 125 -8.83 1.44 -10.42
C PHE A 125 -9.77 1.97 -9.34
N LYS A 126 -10.80 2.74 -9.70
CA LYS A 126 -11.85 3.18 -8.78
C LYS A 126 -12.62 2.00 -8.20
N LEU A 127 -13.05 1.07 -9.05
CA LEU A 127 -13.88 -0.08 -8.64
C LEU A 127 -13.11 -1.12 -7.81
N THR A 128 -11.81 -1.27 -8.05
CA THR A 128 -11.05 -2.42 -7.53
C THR A 128 -9.95 -2.06 -6.54
N GLY A 129 -9.42 -0.83 -6.62
CA GLY A 129 -8.27 -0.41 -5.82
C GLY A 129 -6.99 -1.24 -6.02
N ILE A 130 -6.85 -1.98 -7.12
CA ILE A 130 -5.63 -2.77 -7.41
C ILE A 130 -4.38 -1.88 -7.44
N ARG A 131 -3.19 -2.48 -7.24
CA ARG A 131 -1.94 -1.72 -7.45
C ARG A 131 -1.74 -1.50 -8.94
N PRO A 132 -1.16 -0.36 -9.37
CA PRO A 132 -0.91 -0.12 -10.79
C PRO A 132 -0.12 -1.25 -11.45
N THR A 133 0.92 -1.75 -10.79
CA THR A 133 1.75 -2.85 -11.28
C THR A 133 1.04 -4.21 -11.38
N GLU A 134 -0.17 -4.34 -10.83
CA GLU A 134 -0.97 -5.57 -10.92
C GLU A 134 -1.81 -5.61 -12.20
N LEU A 135 -2.06 -4.45 -12.84
CA LEU A 135 -2.99 -4.32 -13.97
C LEU A 135 -2.72 -5.34 -15.09
N ALA A 136 -1.46 -5.57 -15.45
CA ALA A 136 -1.09 -6.48 -16.55
C ALA A 136 -1.42 -7.96 -16.27
N GLY A 137 -1.54 -8.35 -15.00
CA GLY A 137 -1.83 -9.73 -14.58
C GLY A 137 -3.26 -9.91 -14.08
N VAL A 138 -4.17 -8.99 -14.38
CA VAL A 138 -5.58 -9.11 -14.02
C VAL A 138 -6.32 -9.96 -15.06
N THR A 139 -7.14 -10.89 -14.62
CA THR A 139 -8.07 -11.64 -15.46
C THR A 139 -9.50 -11.52 -14.95
N VAL A 140 -10.48 -11.75 -15.83
CA VAL A 140 -11.91 -11.62 -15.54
C VAL A 140 -12.60 -12.94 -15.84
N ASP A 141 -13.46 -13.37 -14.93
CA ASP A 141 -14.40 -14.45 -15.14
C ASP A 141 -15.76 -14.01 -14.55
N SER A 142 -16.78 -13.88 -15.41
CA SER A 142 -18.08 -13.30 -15.03
C SER A 142 -17.92 -11.95 -14.30
N ASN A 143 -18.39 -11.84 -13.05
CA ASN A 143 -18.26 -10.67 -12.18
C ASN A 143 -17.09 -10.78 -11.18
N ARG A 144 -16.19 -11.74 -11.38
CA ARG A 144 -14.98 -11.95 -10.58
C ARG A 144 -13.76 -11.42 -11.30
N LEU A 145 -12.87 -10.82 -10.54
CA LEU A 145 -11.62 -10.27 -11.03
C LEU A 145 -10.46 -10.90 -10.26
N THR A 146 -9.69 -11.74 -10.94
CA THR A 146 -8.50 -12.39 -10.38
C THR A 146 -7.30 -11.48 -10.55
N VAL A 147 -6.58 -11.22 -9.46
CA VAL A 147 -5.43 -10.33 -9.43
C VAL A 147 -4.20 -11.12 -9.01
N ILE A 148 -3.21 -11.19 -9.90
CA ILE A 148 -1.88 -11.67 -9.52
C ILE A 148 -1.17 -10.59 -8.70
N GLY A 149 -0.91 -10.90 -7.42
CA GLY A 149 -0.37 -9.99 -6.43
C GLY A 149 1.02 -9.51 -6.78
N ALA A 150 1.21 -8.18 -6.75
CA ALA A 150 2.54 -7.61 -6.85
C ALA A 150 3.30 -7.76 -5.52
N LYS A 151 4.65 -7.75 -5.60
CA LYS A 151 5.58 -7.77 -4.45
C LYS A 151 5.64 -9.09 -3.66
N LYS A 152 5.23 -10.21 -4.28
CA LYS A 152 5.58 -11.56 -3.82
C LYS A 152 7.08 -11.62 -3.52
N SER A 153 7.43 -11.62 -2.24
CA SER A 153 8.81 -11.57 -1.77
C SER A 153 8.91 -12.17 -0.37
N HIS A 154 10.14 -12.40 0.09
CA HIS A 154 10.43 -12.90 1.44
C HIS A 154 9.64 -14.18 1.77
N HIS A 155 9.76 -15.21 0.92
CA HIS A 155 9.10 -16.52 1.11
C HIS A 155 7.56 -16.41 1.27
N GLY A 156 6.92 -15.58 0.45
CA GLY A 156 5.46 -15.44 0.46
C GLY A 156 4.92 -14.70 1.68
N THR A 157 5.68 -13.73 2.24
CA THR A 157 5.23 -12.90 3.37
C THR A 157 4.80 -11.49 2.97
N ARG A 158 4.96 -11.12 1.69
CA ARG A 158 4.44 -9.88 1.10
C ARG A 158 3.71 -10.13 -0.22
N GLY A 159 2.60 -9.41 -0.42
CA GLY A 159 1.81 -9.43 -1.65
C GLY A 159 1.04 -10.75 -1.79
N ALA A 160 -0.24 -10.68 -2.12
CA ALA A 160 -1.08 -11.87 -2.28
C ALA A 160 -1.87 -11.78 -3.58
N ASP A 161 -2.03 -12.94 -4.21
CA ASP A 161 -3.09 -13.14 -5.19
C ASP A 161 -4.43 -13.04 -4.48
N ARG A 162 -5.47 -12.66 -5.24
CA ARG A 162 -6.82 -12.53 -4.72
C ARG A 162 -7.82 -12.52 -5.84
N VAL A 163 -9.05 -12.88 -5.51
CA VAL A 163 -10.22 -12.68 -6.35
C VAL A 163 -11.08 -11.61 -5.72
N LEU A 164 -11.47 -10.61 -6.51
CA LEU A 164 -12.43 -9.59 -6.11
C LEU A 164 -13.79 -9.92 -6.71
N GLN A 165 -14.81 -9.99 -5.87
CA GLN A 165 -16.21 -10.13 -6.28
C GLN A 165 -16.78 -8.73 -6.52
N LEU A 166 -17.37 -8.47 -7.70
CA LEU A 166 -17.89 -7.17 -8.08
C LEU A 166 -19.39 -7.26 -8.38
N ASP A 167 -20.24 -7.09 -7.37
CA ASP A 167 -21.69 -7.31 -7.52
C ASP A 167 -22.47 -6.12 -8.09
N GLY A 168 -23.20 -6.32 -9.19
CA GLY A 168 -23.98 -5.28 -9.89
C GLY A 168 -23.29 -4.66 -11.12
N ILE A 169 -22.18 -5.26 -11.60
CA ILE A 169 -21.53 -4.90 -12.87
C ILE A 169 -21.71 -6.11 -13.76
N THR A 170 -22.08 -5.89 -15.02
CA THR A 170 -22.22 -7.01 -15.95
C THR A 170 -20.84 -7.56 -16.29
N ALA A 171 -20.77 -8.88 -16.51
CA ALA A 171 -19.55 -9.56 -16.91
C ALA A 171 -18.91 -8.90 -18.16
N LEU A 172 -19.74 -8.57 -19.15
CA LEU A 172 -19.31 -7.87 -20.36
C LEU A 172 -18.66 -6.51 -20.05
N THR A 173 -19.26 -5.71 -19.16
CA THR A 173 -18.70 -4.39 -18.79
C THR A 173 -17.35 -4.55 -18.11
N LEU A 174 -17.24 -5.49 -17.17
CA LEU A 174 -16.00 -5.74 -16.45
C LEU A 174 -14.89 -6.23 -17.41
N TYR A 175 -15.22 -7.18 -18.28
CA TYR A 175 -14.32 -7.69 -19.31
C TYR A 175 -13.81 -6.57 -20.24
N MET A 176 -14.71 -5.69 -20.70
CA MET A 176 -14.33 -4.54 -21.55
C MET A 176 -13.41 -3.56 -20.81
N LEU A 177 -13.69 -3.25 -19.54
CA LEU A 177 -12.86 -2.35 -18.74
C LEU A 177 -11.43 -2.89 -18.59
N VAL A 178 -11.29 -4.18 -18.26
CA VAL A 178 -9.97 -4.83 -18.11
C VAL A 178 -9.25 -4.87 -19.46
N THR A 179 -9.92 -5.36 -20.51
CA THR A 179 -9.32 -5.48 -21.85
C THR A 179 -8.82 -4.14 -22.37
N LEU A 180 -9.63 -3.07 -22.27
CA LEU A 180 -9.23 -1.74 -22.72
C LEU A 180 -8.09 -1.15 -21.87
N ALA A 181 -8.14 -1.30 -20.54
CA ALA A 181 -7.09 -0.80 -19.67
C ALA A 181 -5.74 -1.50 -19.90
N GLN A 182 -5.75 -2.78 -20.28
CA GLN A 182 -4.54 -3.58 -20.52
C GLN A 182 -3.90 -3.36 -21.90
N LYS A 183 -4.59 -2.72 -22.85
CA LYS A 183 -4.01 -2.37 -24.17
C LYS A 183 -2.79 -1.45 -24.07
N VAL A 184 -2.63 -0.75 -22.96
CA VAL A 184 -1.55 0.22 -22.75
C VAL A 184 -0.75 -0.17 -21.51
N ASN A 185 0.58 -0.12 -21.61
CA ASN A 185 1.45 -0.35 -20.46
C ASN A 185 1.11 0.62 -19.32
N VAL A 186 1.05 0.11 -18.08
CA VAL A 186 0.66 0.94 -16.92
C VAL A 186 1.59 2.11 -16.65
N GLY A 187 2.88 2.02 -17.01
CA GLY A 187 3.80 3.16 -16.93
C GLY A 187 3.37 4.31 -17.84
N CYS A 188 3.04 4.00 -19.09
CA CYS A 188 2.50 4.98 -20.04
C CYS A 188 1.19 5.59 -19.53
N LEU A 189 0.28 4.79 -18.95
CA LEU A 189 -0.93 5.31 -18.34
C LEU A 189 -0.63 6.27 -17.18
N GLN A 190 0.35 5.95 -16.32
CA GLN A 190 0.76 6.83 -15.23
C GLN A 190 1.33 8.17 -15.72
N ASP A 191 2.13 8.13 -16.79
CA ASP A 191 2.72 9.34 -17.39
C ASP A 191 1.64 10.21 -18.05
N LYS A 192 0.72 9.60 -18.80
CA LYS A 192 -0.45 10.29 -19.37
C LYS A 192 -1.33 10.93 -18.29
N LEU A 193 -1.64 10.20 -17.22
CA LEU A 193 -2.43 10.72 -16.11
C LEU A 193 -1.73 11.91 -15.44
N ARG A 194 -0.42 11.83 -15.26
CA ARG A 194 0.38 12.94 -14.71
C ARG A 194 0.37 14.15 -15.64
N ALA A 195 0.52 13.95 -16.94
CA ALA A 195 0.47 15.02 -17.94
C ALA A 195 -0.90 15.71 -17.94
N ALA A 196 -1.99 14.93 -17.98
CA ALA A 196 -3.35 15.45 -17.90
C ALA A 196 -3.58 16.25 -16.61
N GLY A 197 -3.14 15.74 -15.46
CA GLY A 197 -3.25 16.46 -14.19
C GLY A 197 -2.48 17.79 -14.17
N LYS A 198 -1.29 17.85 -14.80
CA LYS A 198 -0.54 19.11 -14.94
C LYS A 198 -1.24 20.11 -15.85
N ASN A 199 -1.89 19.64 -16.90
CA ASN A 199 -2.65 20.48 -17.83
C ASN A 199 -3.92 21.04 -17.18
N LEU A 200 -4.68 20.19 -16.49
CA LEU A 200 -5.91 20.59 -15.78
C LEU A 200 -5.60 21.49 -14.57
N TRP A 201 -4.50 21.23 -13.87
CA TRP A 201 -4.18 21.91 -12.61
C TRP A 201 -2.70 22.30 -12.50
N PRO A 202 -2.23 23.27 -13.29
CA PRO A 202 -0.81 23.63 -13.37
C PRO A 202 -0.24 24.14 -12.04
N LYS A 203 -1.07 24.74 -11.18
CA LYS A 203 -0.65 25.28 -9.87
C LYS A 203 -0.67 24.25 -8.73
N ARG A 204 -1.20 23.04 -8.94
CA ARG A 204 -1.29 22.04 -7.86
C ARG A 204 0.06 21.36 -7.64
N LYS A 205 0.55 21.43 -6.39
CA LYS A 205 1.80 20.75 -5.96
C LYS A 205 1.70 19.23 -6.02
N HIS A 206 0.50 18.67 -5.85
CA HIS A 206 0.25 17.23 -5.83
C HIS A 206 -0.96 16.90 -6.69
N LEU A 207 -0.80 15.90 -7.55
CA LEU A 207 -1.82 15.48 -8.50
C LEU A 207 -2.34 14.08 -8.13
N PRO A 208 -3.61 13.77 -8.47
CA PRO A 208 -4.11 12.41 -8.41
C PRO A 208 -3.24 11.43 -9.20
N THR A 209 -3.10 10.21 -8.69
CA THR A 209 -2.45 9.09 -9.37
C THR A 209 -3.31 7.84 -9.19
N PHE A 210 -3.04 6.74 -9.89
CA PHE A 210 -3.72 5.47 -9.60
C PHE A 210 -3.59 4.99 -8.14
N TYR A 211 -2.51 5.38 -7.45
CA TYR A 211 -2.39 5.14 -6.00
C TYR A 211 -3.38 5.96 -5.17
N SER A 212 -3.86 7.09 -5.66
CA SER A 212 -4.89 7.89 -4.99
C SER A 212 -6.22 7.14 -4.93
N TRP A 213 -6.67 6.50 -6.02
CA TRP A 213 -7.86 5.62 -6.00
C TRP A 213 -7.65 4.43 -5.07
N ARG A 214 -6.47 3.82 -5.07
CA ARG A 214 -6.15 2.76 -4.10
C ARG A 214 -6.20 3.23 -2.64
N HIS A 215 -5.73 4.43 -2.35
CA HIS A 215 -5.83 5.01 -1.01
C HIS A 215 -7.27 5.35 -0.63
N GLN A 216 -8.08 5.82 -1.58
CA GLN A 216 -9.50 6.04 -1.42
C GLN A 216 -10.23 4.72 -1.13
N MET A 217 -10.02 3.66 -1.94
CA MET A 217 -10.57 2.32 -1.73
C MET A 217 -10.25 1.80 -0.32
N GLY A 218 -9.01 1.94 0.15
CA GLY A 218 -8.65 1.55 1.51
C GLY A 218 -9.38 2.34 2.62
N SER A 219 -9.87 3.55 2.31
CA SER A 219 -10.69 4.36 3.22
C SER A 219 -12.16 3.92 3.17
N GLU A 220 -12.69 3.65 1.97
CA GLU A 220 -14.04 3.11 1.76
C GLU A 220 -14.23 1.77 2.47
N LEU A 221 -13.29 0.83 2.26
CA LEU A 221 -13.33 -0.48 2.90
C LEU A 221 -13.33 -0.38 4.43
N LYS A 222 -12.60 0.59 5.02
CA LYS A 222 -12.63 0.85 6.46
C LYS A 222 -13.95 1.44 6.95
N ALA A 223 -14.67 2.15 6.09
CA ALA A 223 -15.98 2.72 6.41
C ALA A 223 -17.12 1.71 6.25
N SER A 224 -16.94 0.70 5.40
CA SER A 224 -17.94 -0.36 5.13
C SER A 224 -18.29 -1.25 6.32
N GLY A 225 -17.47 -1.24 7.39
CA GLY A 225 -17.62 -2.16 8.52
C GLY A 225 -16.90 -3.50 8.35
N MET A 226 -16.28 -3.78 7.20
CA MET A 226 -15.52 -5.01 6.97
C MET A 226 -14.39 -5.23 8.00
N GLY A 227 -14.16 -6.50 8.31
CA GLY A 227 -13.07 -6.93 9.19
C GLY A 227 -11.70 -6.71 8.54
N ARG A 228 -10.65 -6.53 9.36
CA ARG A 228 -9.29 -6.26 8.87
C ARG A 228 -8.73 -7.39 8.00
N LEU A 229 -9.13 -8.65 8.21
CA LEU A 229 -8.72 -9.76 7.35
C LEU A 229 -9.27 -9.60 5.93
N GLN A 230 -10.56 -9.35 5.79
CA GLN A 230 -11.22 -9.09 4.50
C GLN A 230 -10.60 -7.87 3.80
N ILE A 231 -10.38 -6.78 4.53
CA ILE A 231 -9.71 -5.59 3.95
C ILE A 231 -8.27 -5.92 3.51
N ALA A 232 -7.52 -6.71 4.29
CA ALA A 232 -6.18 -7.14 3.89
C ALA A 232 -6.24 -7.97 2.60
N TYR A 233 -7.17 -8.92 2.51
CA TYR A 233 -7.40 -9.74 1.34
C TYR A 233 -7.71 -8.90 0.11
N LEU A 234 -8.73 -8.04 0.17
CA LEU A 234 -9.15 -7.17 -0.95
C LEU A 234 -8.03 -6.23 -1.42
N MET A 235 -7.18 -5.79 -0.47
CA MET A 235 -6.01 -4.96 -0.78
C MET A 235 -4.77 -5.79 -1.18
N GLY A 236 -4.84 -7.11 -1.26
CA GLY A 236 -3.71 -7.98 -1.62
C GLY A 236 -2.57 -7.86 -0.62
N HIS A 237 -2.88 -7.98 0.67
CA HIS A 237 -1.97 -7.93 1.81
C HIS A 237 -1.97 -9.25 2.56
N GLN A 238 -0.77 -9.72 2.94
CA GLN A 238 -0.59 -10.91 3.79
C GLN A 238 -0.40 -10.57 5.27
N ALA A 239 -0.62 -9.31 5.65
CA ALA A 239 -0.49 -8.85 7.03
C ALA A 239 -1.45 -7.69 7.30
N THR A 240 -2.25 -7.80 8.36
CA THR A 240 -3.31 -6.83 8.67
C THR A 240 -2.78 -5.44 9.03
N ALA A 241 -1.56 -5.29 9.57
CA ALA A 241 -0.97 -3.97 9.85
C ALA A 241 -0.77 -3.13 8.57
N SER A 242 -0.71 -3.77 7.40
CA SER A 242 -0.53 -3.07 6.13
C SER A 242 -1.70 -2.14 5.79
N ILE A 243 -2.86 -2.35 6.41
CA ILE A 243 -4.08 -1.54 6.24
C ILE A 243 -3.92 -0.14 6.84
N ASP A 244 -3.06 0.02 7.86
CA ASP A 244 -2.83 1.30 8.53
C ASP A 244 -2.11 2.32 7.63
N ARG A 245 -1.65 1.87 6.45
CA ARG A 245 -1.07 2.73 5.42
C ARG A 245 -2.11 3.52 4.62
N TYR A 246 -3.38 3.11 4.63
CA TYR A 246 -4.46 3.78 3.91
C TYR A 246 -5.15 4.85 4.77
N GLY A 247 -6.01 5.66 4.14
CA GLY A 247 -6.72 6.76 4.81
C GLY A 247 -7.66 6.32 5.94
N ASN A 248 -8.30 7.29 6.58
CA ASN A 248 -9.25 7.06 7.67
C ASN A 248 -10.65 6.78 7.09
N ARG A 249 -11.47 6.00 7.79
CA ARG A 249 -12.89 5.80 7.45
C ARG A 249 -13.67 7.10 7.26
N LYS A 250 -13.29 8.18 7.97
CA LYS A 250 -13.90 9.52 7.83
C LYS A 250 -13.65 10.17 6.46
N SER A 251 -12.69 9.67 5.69
CA SER A 251 -12.38 10.16 4.35
C SER A 251 -13.08 9.35 3.25
N ALA A 252 -13.91 8.38 3.62
CA ALA A 252 -14.77 7.64 2.71
C ALA A 252 -15.79 8.58 2.06
N LYS A 253 -16.11 8.29 0.81
CA LYS A 253 -17.07 9.03 -0.03
C LYS A 253 -18.24 8.15 -0.43
N GLY A 254 -18.23 6.88 -0.05
CA GLY A 254 -19.23 5.91 -0.45
C GLY A 254 -19.02 5.44 -1.88
N GLY A 255 -20.01 4.71 -2.38
CA GLY A 255 -19.96 4.05 -3.67
C GLY A 255 -19.73 2.55 -3.52
N ARG A 256 -19.60 1.90 -4.68
CA ARG A 256 -19.60 0.45 -4.73
C ARG A 256 -18.23 -0.13 -4.43
N LEU A 257 -18.21 -1.20 -3.63
CA LEU A 257 -17.01 -1.85 -3.16
C LEU A 257 -16.89 -3.27 -3.70
N PRO A 258 -15.67 -3.78 -3.90
CA PRO A 258 -15.45 -5.19 -4.09
C PRO A 258 -15.71 -5.94 -2.78
N SER A 259 -16.28 -7.13 -2.88
CA SER A 259 -16.47 -8.08 -1.78
C SER A 259 -15.48 -9.24 -1.90
N CYS A 260 -15.29 -9.97 -0.79
CA CYS A 260 -14.61 -11.25 -0.84
C CYS A 260 -15.60 -12.26 -1.40
N PRO A 261 -15.21 -13.10 -2.38
CA PRO A 261 -16.01 -14.26 -2.73
C PRO A 261 -16.30 -15.16 -1.52
N ALA A 262 -17.40 -15.93 -1.57
CA ALA A 262 -17.77 -16.85 -0.49
C ALA A 262 -16.70 -17.94 -0.27
N ASP A 263 -16.01 -18.32 -1.34
CA ASP A 263 -14.92 -19.30 -1.41
C ASP A 263 -13.53 -18.70 -1.15
N ALA A 264 -13.44 -17.45 -0.66
CA ALA A 264 -12.16 -16.79 -0.45
C ALA A 264 -11.38 -17.35 0.75
N ASP A 265 -10.19 -17.89 0.50
CA ASP A 265 -9.25 -18.30 1.56
C ASP A 265 -8.50 -17.09 2.17
N LEU A 266 -8.68 -16.90 3.47
CA LEU A 266 -8.10 -15.83 4.27
C LEU A 266 -7.02 -16.34 5.24
N SER A 267 -6.82 -17.65 5.35
CA SER A 267 -6.02 -18.33 6.38
C SER A 267 -4.53 -17.88 6.36
N HIS A 268 -4.00 -17.59 5.17
CA HIS A 268 -2.63 -17.16 4.98
C HIS A 268 -2.35 -15.70 5.41
N ILE A 269 -3.38 -14.94 5.77
CA ILE A 269 -3.24 -13.53 6.19
C ILE A 269 -2.88 -13.46 7.67
N ARG A 270 -1.70 -12.94 7.94
CA ARG A 270 -1.20 -12.79 9.31
C ARG A 270 -1.85 -11.63 10.05
N VAL A 271 -2.33 -11.89 11.26
CA VAL A 271 -2.82 -10.85 12.15
C VAL A 271 -1.63 -10.17 12.84
N THR A 272 -1.34 -8.94 12.42
CA THR A 272 -0.16 -8.18 12.89
C THR A 272 -0.49 -6.75 13.31
N HIS A 273 -1.78 -6.38 13.36
CA HIS A 273 -2.15 -5.02 13.73
C HIS A 273 -2.13 -4.87 15.25
N SER A 274 -1.88 -3.66 15.74
CA SER A 274 -2.03 -3.38 17.17
C SER A 274 -3.48 -3.60 17.58
N VAL A 275 -3.68 -4.39 18.63
CA VAL A 275 -4.99 -4.60 19.25
C VAL A 275 -5.05 -3.75 20.51
N ARG A 276 -6.21 -3.20 20.83
CA ARG A 276 -6.38 -2.47 22.08
C ARG A 276 -6.27 -3.46 23.25
N SER A 277 -5.51 -3.09 24.28
CA SER A 277 -5.36 -3.91 25.48
C SER A 277 -6.71 -4.07 26.20
N LYS A 278 -6.86 -5.14 27.00
CA LYS A 278 -8.11 -5.43 27.74
C LYS A 278 -8.54 -4.29 28.67
N ASP A 279 -7.58 -3.55 29.20
CA ASP A 279 -7.80 -2.38 30.05
C ASP A 279 -8.13 -1.09 29.26
N ASN A 280 -8.18 -1.16 27.92
CA ASN A 280 -8.44 -0.05 27.02
C ASN A 280 -7.43 1.12 27.07
N LYS A 281 -6.32 0.98 27.81
CA LYS A 281 -5.33 2.05 28.00
C LYS A 281 -4.27 2.11 26.91
N ASN A 282 -3.88 0.96 26.37
CA ASN A 282 -2.76 0.84 25.45
C ASN A 282 -3.11 0.01 24.20
N TYR A 283 -2.19 0.00 23.24
CA TYR A 283 -2.27 -0.81 22.03
C TYR A 283 -1.12 -1.81 22.02
N ILE A 284 -1.44 -3.10 22.03
CA ILE A 284 -0.47 -4.19 22.08
C ILE A 284 -0.29 -4.73 20.66
N GLN A 285 0.95 -4.74 20.17
CA GLN A 285 1.31 -5.47 18.96
C GLN A 285 1.46 -6.95 19.32
N PRO A 286 0.80 -7.89 18.61
CA PRO A 286 0.96 -9.31 18.88
C PRO A 286 2.44 -9.71 18.68
N SER A 287 3.02 -10.38 19.67
CA SER A 287 4.43 -10.81 19.68
C SER A 287 4.74 -11.86 18.61
N THR A 288 3.73 -12.64 18.21
CA THR A 288 3.78 -13.61 17.12
C THR A 288 2.58 -13.39 16.20
N PRO A 289 2.76 -13.38 14.86
CA PRO A 289 1.63 -13.27 13.95
C PRO A 289 0.68 -14.47 14.13
N ILE A 290 -0.56 -14.21 14.54
CA ILE A 290 -1.58 -15.24 14.67
C ILE A 290 -2.05 -15.57 13.25
N LEU A 291 -1.86 -16.83 12.83
CA LEU A 291 -2.57 -17.39 11.68
C LEU A 291 -3.99 -17.69 12.13
N VAL A 292 -4.97 -17.32 11.32
CA VAL A 292 -6.38 -17.62 11.62
C VAL A 292 -6.54 -19.12 11.41
N VAL A 293 -6.59 -19.87 12.51
CA VAL A 293 -7.09 -21.24 12.49
C VAL A 293 -8.61 -21.11 12.38
N GLU A 294 -9.21 -21.78 11.39
CA GLU A 294 -10.67 -21.91 11.27
C GLU A 294 -11.27 -22.24 12.65
N PRO A 295 -12.32 -21.53 13.10
CA PRO A 295 -13.01 -21.93 14.31
C PRO A 295 -13.71 -23.27 14.04
N ASN A 296 -13.30 -24.31 14.77
CA ASN A 296 -14.08 -25.53 14.92
C ASN A 296 -15.50 -25.11 15.36
N GLU A 297 -16.52 -25.55 14.62
CA GLU A 297 -17.91 -25.36 14.99
C GLU A 297 -18.14 -25.93 16.39
N GLY A 298 -18.35 -25.06 17.39
CA GLY A 298 -18.59 -25.52 18.74
C GLY A 298 -18.25 -24.55 19.86
N SER A 299 -18.71 -23.29 19.80
CA SER A 299 -18.93 -22.54 21.05
C SER A 299 -19.94 -21.41 20.84
N ASN A 300 -21.17 -21.65 21.29
CA ASN A 300 -22.19 -20.62 21.50
C ASN A 300 -21.70 -19.63 22.57
N ALA A 301 -21.28 -18.43 22.16
CA ALA A 301 -21.05 -17.32 23.08
C ALA A 301 -21.82 -16.09 22.58
N LYS A 302 -22.93 -15.79 23.27
CA LYS A 302 -23.76 -14.59 23.08
C LYS A 302 -22.88 -13.34 23.14
N ASP A 303 -22.73 -12.67 22.01
CA ASP A 303 -21.94 -11.45 21.91
C ASP A 303 -22.67 -10.28 22.61
N LYS A 304 -22.10 -9.81 23.71
CA LYS A 304 -22.58 -8.65 24.47
C LYS A 304 -22.05 -7.40 23.79
N SER A 305 -22.92 -6.72 23.05
CA SER A 305 -22.62 -5.41 22.44
C SER A 305 -22.09 -4.43 23.49
N THR A 306 -20.83 -4.01 23.36
CA THR A 306 -20.22 -2.92 24.15
C THR A 306 -19.85 -1.77 23.23
N GLY A 307 -20.32 -0.56 23.55
CA GLY A 307 -20.05 0.67 22.78
C GLY A 307 -21.23 1.64 22.76
N MET A 308 -21.07 2.76 22.03
CA MET A 308 -22.06 3.86 21.93
C MET A 308 -23.48 3.40 21.57
N ALA A 309 -23.62 2.28 20.85
CA ALA A 309 -24.89 1.64 20.54
C ALA A 309 -25.65 1.13 21.78
N ALA A 310 -24.93 0.68 22.82
CA ALA A 310 -25.51 0.26 24.11
C ALA A 310 -25.96 1.47 24.95
N TYR A 311 -25.27 2.61 24.82
CA TYR A 311 -25.63 3.88 25.48
C TYR A 311 -26.92 4.47 24.89
N ILE A 312 -27.05 4.49 23.56
CA ILE A 312 -28.24 4.97 22.86
C ILE A 312 -29.47 4.11 23.18
N LYS A 313 -29.32 2.77 23.24
CA LYS A 313 -30.41 1.87 23.65
C LYS A 313 -30.86 2.08 25.11
N ARG A 314 -29.92 2.34 26.03
CA ARG A 314 -30.25 2.57 27.46
C ARG A 314 -31.03 3.87 27.69
N ASN A 315 -30.75 4.91 26.91
CA ASN A 315 -31.44 6.19 27.07
C ASN A 315 -32.78 6.21 26.34
N LYS A 316 -32.93 5.49 25.22
CA LYS A 316 -34.25 5.33 24.56
C LYS A 316 -35.29 4.64 25.43
N GLN A 317 -34.86 3.67 26.25
CA GLN A 317 -35.75 2.96 27.19
C GLN A 317 -36.16 3.77 28.43
N LYS A 318 -35.51 4.91 28.71
CA LYS A 318 -35.87 5.77 29.83
C LYS A 318 -36.92 6.83 29.47
N ASP A 319 -37.01 7.22 28.20
CA ASP A 319 -37.95 8.26 27.75
C ASP A 319 -39.35 7.70 27.41
N ASP A 320 -39.48 6.41 27.11
CA ASP A 320 -40.77 5.76 26.81
C ASP A 320 -41.59 5.38 28.08
N GLY A 321 -41.13 5.77 29.27
CA GLY A 321 -41.74 5.42 30.56
C GLY A 321 -42.56 6.52 31.26
N LEU A 322 -42.73 7.69 30.64
CA LEU A 322 -43.40 8.87 31.25
C LEU A 322 -44.52 9.45 30.37
N SER A 323 -45.23 8.59 29.65
CA SER A 323 -46.51 8.97 29.04
C SER A 323 -47.55 7.86 29.23
N ARG A 324 -48.15 7.86 30.42
CA ARG A 324 -49.54 7.47 30.69
C ARG A 324 -50.05 8.34 31.82
#